data_AF-A0A2V6XUB0-F1
#
_entry.id   AF-A0A2V6XUB0-F1
#
_cell.length_a   1.000
_cell.length_b   1.000
_cell.length_c   1.000
_cell.angle_alpha   90.00
_cell.angle_beta   90.00
_cell.angle_gamma   90.00
#
_symmetry.space_group_name_H-M   'P 1'
#
loop_
_entity.id
_entity.type
_entity.pdbx_description
1 polymer ?
#
loop_
_entity_poly.entity_id
_entity_poly.type
_entity_poly.pdbx_seq_one_letter_code
_entity_poly.pdbx_strand_id
1 'polypeptide(L)'
;MRRALAALALALWPAVAAGASLTLDAKGQQEAVRVGEKSVSNDAFDAEWRVENATGDSLSVLTPFHRLVVAARHATFNGKPLKPGEPETLLKETRDRLVLWVELHGATEGFARLYTPRLVVRDREIKAAFVQNERTAHRQENGRYLARCVYGFPTRDLDGRAKASLIVEDSAGRDVSTFAIDLGTMR
;
A
#
# COMPACT_ATOMS: atom_id res chain seq x y z
N MET A 1 43.71 30.42 10.69
CA MET A 1 42.37 30.70 10.13
C MET A 1 41.88 29.46 9.39
N ARG A 2 41.00 28.64 9.99
CA ARG A 2 40.39 27.48 9.33
C ARG A 2 38.95 27.86 8.99
N ARG A 3 38.64 27.96 7.70
CA ARG A 3 37.31 28.30 7.18
C ARG A 3 36.38 27.10 7.33
N ALA A 4 35.24 27.36 7.96
CA ALA A 4 34.10 26.47 8.06
C ALA A 4 33.42 26.28 6.70
N LEU A 5 32.89 25.08 6.47
CA LEU A 5 31.82 24.83 5.52
C LEU A 5 30.89 23.80 6.17
N ALA A 6 29.89 24.30 6.88
CA ALA A 6 28.76 23.53 7.35
C ALA A 6 27.84 23.28 6.14
N ALA A 7 27.69 22.01 5.73
CA ALA A 7 26.69 21.61 4.78
C ALA A 7 25.34 21.50 5.52
N LEU A 8 24.43 22.39 5.17
CA LEU A 8 23.06 22.44 5.69
C LEU A 8 22.28 21.24 5.13
N ALA A 9 22.11 20.19 5.94
CA ALA A 9 21.19 19.10 5.63
C ALA A 9 19.75 19.64 5.69
N LEU A 10 19.13 19.85 4.53
CA LEU A 10 17.70 20.09 4.42
C LEU A 10 16.99 18.81 4.84
N ALA A 11 16.57 18.76 6.10
CA ALA A 11 15.64 17.76 6.59
C ALA A 11 14.39 17.78 5.71
N LEU A 12 14.16 16.69 4.98
CA LEU A 12 12.85 16.32 4.45
C LEU A 12 11.92 16.26 5.66
N TRP A 13 11.14 17.31 5.90
CA TRP A 13 10.06 17.21 6.86
C TRP A 13 9.07 16.17 6.34
N PRO A 14 8.81 15.07 7.08
CA PRO A 14 7.67 14.26 6.76
C PRO A 14 6.46 15.18 6.97
N ALA A 15 5.70 15.44 5.91
CA ALA A 15 4.36 15.97 6.08
C ALA A 15 3.68 15.05 7.10
N VAL A 16 3.29 15.60 8.26
CA VAL A 16 2.64 14.82 9.32
C VAL A 16 1.45 14.16 8.66
N ALA A 17 1.48 12.82 8.58
CA ALA A 17 0.38 12.07 8.00
C ALA A 17 -0.89 12.45 8.77
N ALA A 18 -1.86 13.03 8.06
CA ALA A 18 -3.12 13.49 8.65
C ALA A 18 -4.15 12.34 8.79
N GLY A 19 -3.74 11.12 8.46
CA GLY A 19 -4.56 9.95 8.18
C GLY A 19 -4.78 9.73 6.69
N ALA A 20 -5.01 8.47 6.32
CA ALA A 20 -5.25 8.05 4.95
C ALA A 20 -6.52 8.71 4.43
N SER A 21 -6.39 9.53 3.39
CA SER A 21 -7.58 10.11 2.78
C SER A 21 -8.28 9.04 1.95
N LEU A 22 -9.43 8.55 2.41
CA LEU A 22 -10.21 7.52 1.71
C LEU A 22 -10.96 8.08 0.49
N THR A 23 -10.97 9.40 0.31
CA THR A 23 -11.45 10.11 -0.88
C THR A 23 -10.60 11.34 -1.16
N LEU A 24 -10.17 11.58 -2.40
CA LEU A 24 -9.39 12.78 -2.73
C LEU A 24 -10.21 13.85 -3.48
N ASP A 25 -10.12 15.07 -2.98
CA ASP A 25 -10.53 16.27 -3.71
C ASP A 25 -9.51 16.64 -4.78
N ALA A 26 -9.82 17.66 -5.59
CA ALA A 26 -8.94 18.10 -6.67
C ALA A 26 -7.54 18.55 -6.19
N LYS A 27 -7.46 19.14 -4.98
CA LYS A 27 -6.19 19.60 -4.40
C LYS A 27 -5.32 18.41 -4.01
N GLY A 28 -5.88 17.42 -3.33
CA GLY A 28 -5.19 16.19 -2.96
C GLY A 28 -4.74 15.39 -4.18
N GLN A 29 -5.53 15.38 -5.25
CA GLN A 29 -5.14 14.76 -6.52
C GLN A 29 -3.92 15.45 -7.14
N GLN A 30 -3.94 16.79 -7.25
CA GLN A 30 -2.81 17.56 -7.77
C GLN A 30 -1.54 17.38 -6.91
N GLU A 31 -1.71 17.30 -5.59
CA GLU A 31 -0.61 17.03 -4.68
C GLU A 31 -0.01 15.64 -4.90
N ALA A 32 -0.85 14.60 -4.98
CA ALA A 32 -0.40 13.23 -5.23
C ALA A 32 0.37 13.10 -6.56
N VAL A 33 -0.14 13.73 -7.62
CA VAL A 33 0.54 13.76 -8.93
C VAL A 33 1.91 14.43 -8.80
N ARG A 34 1.98 15.62 -8.20
CA ARG A 34 3.25 16.35 -7.99
C ARG A 34 4.24 15.54 -7.16
N VAL A 35 3.78 14.84 -6.12
CA VAL A 35 4.63 13.97 -5.29
C VAL A 35 5.17 12.82 -6.13
N GLY A 36 4.32 12.15 -6.92
CA GLY A 36 4.74 11.06 -7.80
C GLY A 36 5.78 11.49 -8.83
N GLU A 37 5.53 12.60 -9.55
CA GLU A 37 6.47 13.17 -10.53
C GLU A 37 7.85 13.47 -9.93
N LYS A 38 7.90 13.94 -8.68
CA LYS A 38 9.16 14.26 -7.98
C LYS A 38 9.84 13.04 -7.37
N SER A 39 9.17 11.90 -7.31
CA SER A 39 9.67 10.70 -6.60
C SER A 39 10.34 9.69 -7.53
N VAL A 40 10.55 10.02 -8.80
CA VAL A 40 11.12 9.10 -9.80
C VAL A 40 12.47 8.50 -9.35
N SER A 41 13.34 9.30 -8.74
CA SER A 41 14.65 8.87 -8.23
C SER A 41 14.68 8.56 -6.73
N ASN A 42 13.53 8.57 -6.05
CA ASN A 42 13.44 8.24 -4.63
C ASN A 42 13.01 6.77 -4.48
N ASP A 43 13.91 5.92 -4.02
CA ASP A 43 13.63 4.49 -3.86
C ASP A 43 12.76 4.18 -2.63
N ALA A 44 12.69 5.11 -1.66
CA ALA A 44 11.87 4.98 -0.46
C ALA A 44 10.52 5.72 -0.57
N PHE A 45 10.07 6.04 -1.79
CA PHE A 45 8.90 6.90 -2.00
C PHE A 45 7.60 6.31 -1.45
N ASP A 46 7.47 4.98 -1.41
CA ASP A 46 6.28 4.26 -0.98
C ASP A 46 6.35 3.73 0.46
N ALA A 47 7.45 4.02 1.17
CA ALA A 47 7.75 3.44 2.48
C ALA A 47 6.64 3.69 3.52
N GLU A 48 5.95 4.84 3.46
CA GLU A 48 4.87 5.15 4.41
C GLU A 48 3.65 4.24 4.27
N TRP A 49 3.43 3.64 3.10
CA TRP A 49 2.30 2.73 2.86
C TRP A 49 2.67 1.26 3.02
N ARG A 50 3.95 0.95 3.27
CA ARG A 50 4.43 -0.42 3.42
C ARG A 50 4.43 -0.83 4.88
N VAL A 51 3.92 -2.03 5.13
CA VAL A 51 3.92 -2.69 6.43
C VAL A 51 4.60 -4.04 6.27
N GLU A 52 5.54 -4.36 7.16
CA GLU A 52 6.14 -5.68 7.28
C GLU A 52 5.76 -6.29 8.62
N ASN A 53 5.55 -7.60 8.66
CA ASN A 53 5.26 -8.31 9.90
C ASN A 53 6.46 -9.15 10.36
N ALA A 54 6.32 -9.81 11.51
CA ALA A 54 7.40 -10.59 12.11
C ALA A 54 7.80 -11.83 11.30
N THR A 55 6.98 -12.29 10.34
CA THR A 55 7.28 -13.47 9.50
C THR A 55 8.05 -13.10 8.23
N GLY A 56 8.34 -11.82 8.02
CA GLY A 56 8.96 -11.28 6.80
C GLY A 56 7.99 -11.19 5.63
N ASP A 57 6.68 -11.34 5.88
CA ASP A 57 5.67 -10.98 4.90
C ASP A 57 5.48 -9.46 4.91
N SER A 58 5.07 -8.91 3.78
CA SER A 58 4.80 -7.48 3.70
C SER A 58 3.50 -7.18 2.98
N LEU A 59 2.96 -6.00 3.21
CA LEU A 59 1.88 -5.45 2.42
C LEU A 59 2.12 -3.98 2.11
N SER A 60 1.52 -3.52 1.02
CA SER A 60 1.35 -2.11 0.70
C SER A 60 -0.12 -1.73 0.77
N VAL A 61 -0.42 -0.62 1.43
CA VAL A 61 -1.77 -0.05 1.52
C VAL A 61 -1.97 0.93 0.37
N LEU A 62 -2.89 0.62 -0.54
CA LEU A 62 -3.15 1.44 -1.72
C LEU A 62 -4.27 2.43 -1.42
N THR A 63 -3.91 3.52 -0.75
CA THR A 63 -4.80 4.67 -0.57
C THR A 63 -5.07 5.36 -1.92
N PRO A 64 -6.16 6.13 -2.05
CA PRO A 64 -6.31 7.07 -3.16
C PRO A 64 -5.06 7.89 -3.50
N PHE A 65 -4.37 8.42 -2.48
CA PHE A 65 -3.17 9.22 -2.67
C PHE A 65 -2.02 8.40 -3.21
N HIS A 66 -1.72 7.26 -2.57
CA HIS A 66 -0.66 6.35 -3.01
C HIS A 66 -0.83 5.90 -4.46
N ARG A 67 -2.06 5.55 -4.87
CA ARG A 67 -2.35 5.13 -6.25
C ARG A 67 -1.99 6.20 -7.27
N LEU A 68 -2.32 7.46 -6.99
CA LEU A 68 -1.95 8.57 -7.87
C LEU A 68 -0.45 8.88 -7.84
N VAL A 69 0.20 8.77 -6.68
CA VAL A 69 1.67 8.89 -6.56
C VAL A 69 2.36 7.85 -7.44
N VAL A 70 1.99 6.58 -7.32
CA VAL A 70 2.57 5.47 -8.11
C VAL A 70 2.31 5.68 -9.59
N ALA A 71 1.06 6.01 -9.97
CA ALA A 71 0.70 6.23 -11.37
C ALA A 71 1.48 7.40 -11.98
N ALA A 72 1.56 8.53 -11.29
CA ALA A 72 2.31 9.70 -11.73
C ALA A 72 3.81 9.42 -11.82
N ARG A 73 4.41 8.76 -10.81
CA ARG A 73 5.82 8.35 -10.83
C ARG A 73 6.13 7.48 -12.04
N HIS A 74 5.31 6.46 -12.29
CA HIS A 74 5.49 5.54 -13.42
C HIS A 74 5.31 6.25 -14.77
N ALA A 75 4.30 7.11 -14.88
CA ALA A 75 4.05 7.96 -16.05
C ALA A 75 5.26 8.86 -16.37
N THR A 76 5.80 9.57 -15.37
CA THR A 76 6.98 10.44 -15.51
C THR A 76 8.24 9.65 -15.84
N PHE A 77 8.47 8.51 -15.18
CA PHE A 77 9.61 7.64 -15.49
C PHE A 77 9.60 7.20 -16.96
N ASN A 78 8.41 6.91 -17.51
CA ASN A 78 8.23 6.53 -18.91
C ASN A 78 8.18 7.72 -19.89
N GLY A 79 8.43 8.96 -19.43
CA GLY A 79 8.39 10.17 -20.25
C GLY A 79 6.99 10.57 -20.75
N LYS A 80 5.93 10.06 -20.13
CA LYS A 80 4.53 10.31 -20.49
C LYS A 80 3.74 10.72 -19.25
N PRO A 81 3.85 11.98 -18.76
CA PRO A 81 3.12 12.46 -17.59
C PRO A 81 1.61 12.23 -17.72
N LEU A 82 0.93 12.10 -16.58
CA LEU A 82 -0.52 11.91 -16.57
C LEU A 82 -1.24 13.08 -17.23
N LYS A 83 -2.21 12.78 -18.08
CA LYS A 83 -3.03 13.77 -18.77
C LYS A 83 -4.13 14.31 -17.84
N PRO A 84 -4.67 15.51 -18.12
CA PRO A 84 -5.87 15.98 -17.46
C PRO A 84 -7.01 14.95 -17.59
N GLY A 85 -7.69 14.62 -16.49
CA GLY A 85 -8.79 13.64 -16.46
C GLY A 85 -8.36 12.19 -16.17
N GLU A 86 -7.08 11.84 -16.34
CA GLU A 86 -6.56 10.51 -15.99
C GLU A 86 -6.58 10.25 -14.47
N PRO A 87 -6.18 11.20 -13.59
CA PRO A 87 -6.28 11.01 -12.15
C PRO A 87 -7.71 10.67 -11.67
N GLU A 88 -8.72 11.38 -12.18
CA GLU A 88 -10.12 11.13 -11.83
C GLU A 88 -10.60 9.76 -12.31
N THR A 89 -10.12 9.32 -13.47
CA THR A 89 -10.45 8.00 -14.03
C THR A 89 -9.85 6.88 -13.17
N LEU A 90 -8.57 7.00 -12.81
CA LEU A 90 -7.87 6.04 -11.94
C LEU A 90 -8.54 5.90 -10.57
N LEU A 91 -9.01 7.01 -9.99
CA LEU A 91 -9.68 6.99 -8.70
C LEU A 91 -11.09 6.38 -8.75
N LYS A 92 -11.80 6.46 -9.88
CA LYS A 92 -13.17 5.91 -10.01
C LYS A 92 -13.22 4.39 -9.90
N GLU A 93 -12.24 3.68 -10.47
CA GLU A 93 -12.25 2.21 -10.54
C GLU A 93 -12.26 1.54 -9.16
N THR A 94 -11.75 2.22 -8.15
CA THR A 94 -11.50 1.65 -6.82
C THR A 94 -11.91 2.61 -5.70
N ARG A 95 -12.87 3.50 -5.98
CA ARG A 95 -13.33 4.58 -5.09
C ARG A 95 -13.80 4.09 -3.73
N ASP A 96 -14.55 3.00 -3.70
CA ASP A 96 -15.22 2.52 -2.48
C ASP A 96 -14.45 1.39 -1.78
N ARG A 97 -13.15 1.25 -2.11
CA ARG A 97 -12.32 0.13 -1.66
C ARG A 97 -10.95 0.59 -1.16
N LEU A 98 -10.58 0.09 0.02
CA LEU A 98 -9.20 0.04 0.48
C LEU A 98 -8.57 -1.21 -0.14
N VAL A 99 -7.53 -1.03 -0.94
CA VAL A 99 -6.83 -2.14 -1.59
C VAL A 99 -5.52 -2.40 -0.86
N LEU A 100 -5.26 -3.66 -0.54
CA LEU A 100 -4.03 -4.13 0.06
C LEU A 100 -3.32 -5.06 -0.92
N TRP A 101 -2.07 -4.76 -1.25
CA TRP A 101 -1.19 -5.64 -2.01
C TRP A 101 -0.29 -6.36 -1.03
N VAL A 102 -0.35 -7.68 -1.01
CA VAL A 102 0.26 -8.51 0.03
C VAL A 102 1.27 -9.45 -0.60
N GLU A 103 2.48 -9.46 -0.08
CA GLU A 103 3.57 -10.36 -0.39
C GLU A 103 3.72 -11.37 0.75
N LEU A 104 3.32 -12.62 0.48
CA LEU A 104 3.33 -13.72 1.45
C LEU A 104 4.40 -14.73 1.08
N HIS A 105 4.99 -15.38 2.08
CA HIS A 105 6.02 -16.39 1.87
C HIS A 105 5.64 -17.77 2.41
N GLY A 106 5.73 -18.79 1.56
CA GLY A 106 5.36 -20.16 1.89
C GLY A 106 6.40 -21.21 1.49
N ALA A 107 6.10 -22.46 1.84
CA ALA A 107 6.97 -23.61 1.58
C ALA A 107 6.71 -24.31 0.23
N THR A 108 5.55 -24.07 -0.40
CA THR A 108 5.15 -24.75 -1.64
C THR A 108 4.65 -23.74 -2.67
N GLU A 109 4.66 -24.11 -3.94
CA GLU A 109 4.22 -23.24 -5.05
C GLU A 109 2.73 -22.83 -4.95
N GLY A 110 1.89 -23.70 -4.40
CA GLY A 110 0.44 -23.48 -4.32
C GLY A 110 -0.08 -22.94 -3.00
N PHE A 111 0.81 -22.55 -2.07
CA PHE A 111 0.44 -22.35 -0.66
C PHE A 111 -0.66 -21.30 -0.44
N ALA A 112 -0.65 -20.21 -1.21
CA ALA A 112 -1.58 -19.08 -1.03
C ALA A 112 -2.91 -19.21 -1.77
N ARG A 113 -3.10 -20.27 -2.58
CA ARG A 113 -4.25 -20.41 -3.52
C ARG A 113 -5.61 -20.20 -2.85
N LEU A 114 -5.75 -20.70 -1.63
CA LEU A 114 -7.03 -20.77 -0.90
C LEU A 114 -7.06 -19.83 0.30
N TYR A 115 -6.14 -18.86 0.36
CA TYR A 115 -6.10 -17.92 1.48
C TYR A 115 -7.31 -17.00 1.49
N THR A 116 -7.82 -16.74 2.68
CA THR A 116 -8.98 -15.88 2.91
C THR A 116 -8.58 -14.72 3.82
N PRO A 117 -8.76 -13.47 3.38
CA PRO A 117 -8.39 -12.31 4.17
C PRO A 117 -9.59 -11.75 4.94
N ARG A 118 -9.35 -11.25 6.15
CA ARG A 118 -10.29 -10.43 6.91
C ARG A 118 -9.57 -9.21 7.49
N LEU A 119 -10.26 -8.07 7.48
CA LEU A 119 -9.75 -6.83 8.07
C LEU A 119 -10.47 -6.59 9.38
N VAL A 120 -9.75 -6.53 10.48
CA VAL A 120 -10.29 -6.25 11.81
C VAL A 120 -10.01 -4.80 12.17
N VAL A 121 -11.05 -4.05 12.50
CA VAL A 121 -10.94 -2.66 12.95
C VAL A 121 -11.65 -2.54 14.29
N ARG A 122 -10.89 -2.20 15.35
CA ARG A 122 -11.34 -2.33 16.74
C ARG A 122 -11.77 -3.79 16.98
N ASP A 123 -13.06 -4.03 17.24
CA ASP A 123 -13.61 -5.37 17.47
C ASP A 123 -14.52 -5.86 16.32
N ARG A 124 -14.50 -5.16 15.17
CA ARG A 124 -15.35 -5.47 14.02
C ARG A 124 -14.54 -6.10 12.90
N GLU A 125 -15.01 -7.23 12.41
CA GLU A 125 -14.53 -7.83 11.18
C GLU A 125 -15.20 -7.21 9.95
N ILE A 126 -14.39 -6.88 8.96
CA ILE A 126 -14.79 -6.42 7.64
C ILE A 126 -14.35 -7.49 6.63
N LYS A 127 -15.32 -8.11 5.97
CA LYS A 127 -15.06 -9.09 4.91
C LYS A 127 -14.52 -8.40 3.67
N ALA A 128 -13.58 -9.06 2.99
CA ALA A 128 -13.11 -8.61 1.70
C ALA A 128 -14.26 -8.63 0.67
N ALA A 129 -14.41 -7.53 -0.07
CA ALA A 129 -15.29 -7.45 -1.23
C ALA A 129 -14.63 -8.01 -2.50
N PHE A 130 -13.29 -8.16 -2.47
CA PHE A 130 -12.49 -8.68 -3.56
C PHE A 130 -11.26 -9.40 -3.03
N VAL A 131 -10.96 -10.56 -3.60
CA VAL A 131 -9.79 -11.38 -3.26
C VAL A 131 -9.19 -11.90 -4.55
N GLN A 132 -7.91 -11.65 -4.76
CA GLN A 132 -7.12 -12.25 -5.82
C GLN A 132 -5.84 -12.81 -5.21
N ASN A 133 -5.76 -14.12 -5.12
CA ASN A 133 -4.55 -14.81 -4.66
C ASN A 133 -3.69 -15.19 -5.85
N GLU A 134 -2.37 -15.13 -5.67
CA GLU A 134 -1.45 -15.78 -6.59
C GLU A 134 -1.71 -17.29 -6.59
N ARG A 135 -1.91 -17.86 -7.77
CA ARG A 135 -2.14 -19.31 -7.89
C ARG A 135 -0.83 -20.07 -7.96
N THR A 136 0.24 -19.43 -8.42
CA THR A 136 1.52 -20.10 -8.61
C THR A 136 2.61 -19.18 -8.09
N ALA A 137 2.99 -19.40 -6.83
CA ALA A 137 3.97 -18.58 -6.14
C ALA A 137 5.36 -18.73 -6.78
N HIS A 138 6.13 -17.65 -6.78
CA HIS A 138 7.45 -17.61 -7.39
C HIS A 138 8.51 -18.13 -6.41
N ARG A 139 9.25 -19.15 -6.82
CA ARG A 139 10.39 -19.66 -6.03
C ARG A 139 11.46 -18.58 -5.89
N GLN A 140 11.89 -18.35 -4.66
CA GLN A 140 12.93 -17.40 -4.28
C GLN A 140 14.28 -18.12 -4.12
N GLU A 141 15.38 -17.37 -4.14
CA GLU A 141 16.74 -17.91 -4.00
C GLU A 141 16.96 -18.63 -2.67
N ASN A 142 16.29 -18.17 -1.60
CA ASN A 142 16.31 -18.79 -0.28
C ASN A 142 15.52 -20.12 -0.19
N GLY A 143 14.96 -20.60 -1.30
CA GLY A 143 14.20 -21.84 -1.38
C GLY A 143 12.73 -21.74 -0.95
N ARG A 144 12.27 -20.59 -0.43
CA ARG A 144 10.85 -20.31 -0.16
C ARG A 144 10.13 -19.87 -1.44
N TYR A 145 8.80 -19.79 -1.36
CA TYR A 145 7.95 -19.30 -2.44
C TYR A 145 7.29 -17.98 -2.05
N LEU A 146 7.27 -17.00 -2.95
CA LEU A 146 6.63 -15.70 -2.79
C LEU A 146 5.31 -15.66 -3.57
N ALA A 147 4.19 -15.45 -2.87
CA ALA A 147 2.88 -15.22 -3.47
C ALA A 147 2.51 -13.73 -3.36
N ARG A 148 1.97 -13.15 -4.44
CA ARG A 148 1.44 -11.78 -4.45
C ARG A 148 -0.08 -11.81 -4.50
N CYS A 149 -0.73 -11.32 -3.45
CA CYS A 149 -2.17 -11.32 -3.34
C CYS A 149 -2.71 -9.88 -3.29
N VAL A 150 -3.93 -9.68 -3.75
CA VAL A 150 -4.62 -8.40 -3.75
C VAL A 150 -5.96 -8.56 -3.03
N TYR A 151 -6.15 -7.79 -1.97
CA TYR A 151 -7.35 -7.82 -1.14
C TYR A 151 -8.03 -6.46 -1.15
N GLY A 152 -9.33 -6.42 -1.44
CA GLY A 152 -10.13 -5.19 -1.47
C GLY A 152 -11.18 -5.21 -0.38
N PHE A 153 -11.17 -4.21 0.49
CA PHE A 153 -12.13 -4.04 1.59
C PHE A 153 -13.00 -2.81 1.37
N PRO A 154 -14.31 -2.86 1.69
CA PRO A 154 -15.18 -1.69 1.57
C PRO A 154 -14.75 -0.57 2.54
N THR A 155 -14.73 0.68 2.07
CA THR A 155 -14.30 1.84 2.88
C THR A 155 -15.40 2.46 3.73
N ARG A 156 -16.68 2.11 3.51
CA ARG A 156 -17.82 2.70 4.23
C ARG A 156 -17.76 2.54 5.76
N ASP A 157 -17.05 1.52 6.23
CA ASP A 157 -16.89 1.19 7.64
C ASP A 157 -15.47 1.53 8.15
N LEU A 158 -14.67 2.25 7.35
CA LEU A 158 -13.30 2.62 7.66
C LEU A 158 -13.18 4.13 7.91
N ASP A 159 -12.41 4.46 8.93
CA ASP A 159 -11.89 5.81 9.18
C ASP A 159 -10.46 5.88 8.65
N GLY A 160 -10.09 6.99 8.01
CA GLY A 160 -8.74 7.25 7.53
C GLY A 160 -7.68 7.29 8.64
N ARG A 161 -8.08 7.31 9.91
CA ARG A 161 -7.19 7.22 11.08
C ARG A 161 -7.30 5.90 11.83
N ALA A 162 -8.02 4.92 11.27
CA ALA A 162 -8.24 3.65 11.93
C ALA A 162 -6.92 2.86 12.06
N LYS A 163 -6.76 2.24 13.22
CA LYS A 163 -5.84 1.11 13.40
C LYS A 163 -6.59 -0.17 13.01
N ALA A 164 -6.01 -0.91 12.09
CA ALA A 164 -6.59 -2.13 11.54
C ALA A 164 -5.61 -3.29 11.62
N SER A 165 -6.12 -4.50 11.62
CA SER A 165 -5.33 -5.71 11.45
C SER A 165 -5.82 -6.47 10.23
N LEU A 166 -4.95 -6.62 9.23
CA LEU A 166 -5.21 -7.62 8.18
C LEU A 166 -4.80 -8.97 8.74
N ILE A 167 -5.73 -9.92 8.72
CA ILE A 167 -5.46 -11.31 9.06
C ILE A 167 -5.74 -12.16 7.82
N VAL A 168 -4.78 -12.99 7.47
CA VAL A 168 -4.86 -13.93 6.35
C VAL A 168 -4.96 -15.33 6.93
N GLU A 169 -5.98 -16.06 6.53
CA GLU A 169 -6.25 -17.43 6.97
C GLU A 169 -6.00 -18.43 5.85
N ASP A 170 -5.60 -19.65 6.21
CA ASP A 170 -5.58 -20.78 5.29
C ASP A 170 -6.96 -21.45 5.15
N SER A 171 -7.04 -22.47 4.28
CA SER A 171 -8.28 -23.22 4.05
C SER A 171 -8.80 -24.01 5.26
N ALA A 172 -7.99 -24.15 6.32
CA ALA A 172 -8.39 -24.76 7.58
C ALA A 172 -8.87 -23.73 8.61
N GLY A 173 -8.90 -22.44 8.24
CA GLY A 173 -9.28 -21.33 9.12
C GLY A 173 -8.18 -20.96 10.12
N ARG A 174 -6.92 -21.32 9.84
CA ARG A 174 -5.80 -20.94 10.70
C ARG A 174 -5.21 -19.63 10.22
N ASP A 175 -5.02 -18.69 11.14
CA ASP A 175 -4.28 -17.45 10.89
C ASP A 175 -2.83 -17.79 10.47
N VAL A 176 -2.46 -17.45 9.24
CA VAL A 176 -1.14 -17.72 8.66
C VAL A 176 -0.26 -16.47 8.53
N SER A 177 -0.88 -15.28 8.49
CA SER A 177 -0.15 -14.02 8.47
C SER A 177 -1.03 -12.91 9.04
N THR A 178 -0.44 -12.02 9.84
CA THR A 178 -1.13 -10.88 10.44
C THR A 178 -0.31 -9.62 10.28
N PHE A 179 -0.96 -8.51 9.94
CA PHE A 179 -0.34 -7.21 9.73
C PHE A 179 -1.05 -6.15 10.55
N ALA A 180 -0.29 -5.35 11.30
CA ALA A 180 -0.81 -4.18 11.98
C ALA A 180 -0.71 -2.95 11.05
N ILE A 181 -1.85 -2.39 10.68
CA ILE A 181 -1.97 -1.24 9.78
C ILE A 181 -2.41 -0.04 10.62
N ASP A 182 -1.67 1.06 10.55
CA ASP A 182 -2.09 2.34 11.10
C ASP A 182 -2.39 3.31 9.94
N LEU A 183 -3.66 3.45 9.57
CA LEU A 183 -4.04 4.38 8.51
C LEU A 183 -3.75 5.84 8.90
N GLY A 184 -3.65 6.13 10.20
CA GLY A 184 -3.28 7.44 10.72
C GLY A 184 -1.90 7.91 10.28
N THR A 185 -1.00 6.98 9.95
CA THR A 185 0.38 7.27 9.53
C THR A 185 0.57 7.30 8.01
N MET A 186 -0.51 7.12 7.24
CA MET A 186 -0.50 7.04 5.78
C MET A 186 -1.24 8.23 5.17
N ARG A 187 -0.91 8.64 3.94
CA ARG A 187 -1.67 9.65 3.19
C ARG A 187 -2.65 9.02 2.21
#